data_AF-A0A9P9EXU6-F1
#
_entry.id   AF-A0A9P9EXU6-F1
#
_cell.length_a   1.000
_cell.length_b   1.000
_cell.length_c   1.000
_cell.angle_alpha   90.00
_cell.angle_beta   90.00
_cell.angle_gamma   90.00
#
_symmetry.space_group_name_H-M   'P 1'
#
loop_
_entity.id
_entity.type
_entity.pdbx_description
1 polymer ?
#
loop_
_entity_poly.entity_id
_entity_poly.type
_entity_poly.pdbx_seq_one_letter_code
_entity_poly.pdbx_strand_id
1 'polypeptide(L)'
;MKKSVAGLSPHSEATFASYQPLSGTPGHMQKQLQELFREAKLNGSDLSLDVCKNHLLELVNLYSQTTIVFDALDECDPVSRWQLVSAIQDLISKSKRPIKVSISCRRKDYVKRHFTSWPNIEIRAKDNQGDIEKFINIDVDWPRQWGPISLSLRKVIIEILFERSQGM
;
A
#
# COMPACT_ATOMS: atom_id res chain seq x y z
N MET A 1 -49.97 1.16 -62.94
CA MET A 1 -49.61 1.29 -61.51
C MET A 1 -48.10 1.13 -61.37
N LYS A 2 -47.36 2.23 -61.20
CA LYS A 2 -45.91 2.23 -60.98
C LYS A 2 -45.62 2.94 -59.66
N LYS A 3 -44.76 2.32 -58.85
CA LYS A 3 -44.30 2.73 -57.52
C LYS A 3 -43.51 4.03 -57.60
N SER A 4 -43.68 4.91 -56.60
CA SER A 4 -42.81 6.06 -56.35
C SER A 4 -42.14 5.91 -54.98
N VAL A 5 -40.91 6.41 -54.92
CA VAL A 5 -39.87 6.24 -53.91
C VAL A 5 -40.17 7.09 -52.67
N ALA A 6 -40.09 6.50 -51.47
CA ALA A 6 -40.08 7.23 -50.21
C ALA A 6 -38.62 7.38 -49.74
N GLY A 7 -38.21 8.64 -49.57
CA GLY A 7 -36.88 9.04 -49.12
C GLY A 7 -36.63 8.77 -47.64
N LEU A 8 -35.35 8.62 -47.32
CA LEU A 8 -34.79 8.45 -45.99
C LEU A 8 -35.08 9.66 -45.07
N SER A 9 -35.38 9.38 -43.80
CA SER A 9 -35.21 10.31 -42.68
C SER A 9 -34.09 9.77 -41.77
N PRO A 10 -33.12 10.60 -41.34
CA PRO A 10 -31.98 10.14 -40.56
C PRO A 10 -32.33 9.91 -39.09
N HIS A 11 -31.60 8.95 -38.53
CA HIS A 11 -31.70 8.42 -37.18
C HIS A 11 -31.72 9.48 -36.08
N SER A 12 -32.58 9.25 -35.09
CA SER A 12 -32.65 9.95 -33.81
C SER A 12 -31.32 9.85 -33.05
N GLU A 13 -30.66 10.98 -32.80
CA GLU A 13 -29.63 11.11 -31.78
C GLU A 13 -30.26 10.84 -30.42
N ALA A 14 -29.89 9.71 -29.79
CA ALA A 14 -30.18 9.45 -28.41
C ALA A 14 -29.34 10.42 -27.55
N THR A 15 -30.02 11.28 -26.80
CA THR A 15 -29.44 12.22 -25.86
C THR A 15 -28.53 11.49 -24.87
N PHE A 16 -27.22 11.67 -25.00
CA PHE A 16 -26.25 11.18 -24.03
C PHE A 16 -26.35 12.09 -22.79
N ALA A 17 -27.21 11.73 -21.84
CA ALA A 17 -27.24 12.39 -20.54
C ALA A 17 -25.83 12.32 -19.94
N SER A 18 -25.26 13.49 -19.65
CA SER A 18 -23.98 13.61 -18.98
C SER A 18 -24.05 12.88 -17.64
N TYR A 19 -23.42 11.72 -17.56
CA TYR A 19 -23.24 10.99 -16.31
C TYR A 19 -22.34 11.85 -15.39
N GLN A 20 -22.94 12.71 -14.59
CA GLN A 20 -22.27 13.32 -13.45
C GLN A 20 -22.20 12.25 -12.35
N PRO A 21 -21.01 11.78 -11.96
CA PRO A 21 -20.90 10.80 -10.89
C PRO A 21 -21.48 11.39 -9.61
N LEU A 22 -22.30 10.60 -8.89
CA LEU A 22 -22.83 11.00 -7.59
C LEU A 22 -21.67 11.39 -6.67
N SER A 23 -21.79 12.56 -6.03
CA SER A 23 -20.85 12.99 -5.00
C SER A 23 -20.81 11.94 -3.89
N GLY A 24 -19.60 11.63 -3.43
CA GLY A 24 -19.40 10.57 -2.42
C GLY A 24 -19.30 9.14 -2.97
N THR A 25 -19.04 8.95 -4.27
CA THR A 25 -18.66 7.63 -4.82
C THR A 25 -17.14 7.52 -5.00
N PRO A 26 -16.54 6.32 -4.82
CA PRO A 26 -15.10 6.12 -5.03
C PRO A 26 -14.61 6.60 -6.40
N GLY A 27 -15.38 6.34 -7.47
CA GLY A 27 -15.03 6.76 -8.83
C GLY A 27 -15.08 8.28 -9.03
N HIS A 28 -15.98 9.00 -8.34
CA HIS A 28 -16.01 10.46 -8.39
C HIS A 28 -14.74 11.05 -7.76
N MET A 29 -14.37 10.54 -6.59
CA MET A 29 -13.21 11.08 -5.89
C MET A 29 -11.90 10.74 -6.58
N GLN A 30 -11.76 9.55 -7.18
CA GLN A 30 -10.58 9.25 -7.98
C GLN A 30 -10.37 10.29 -9.09
N LYS A 31 -11.47 10.74 -9.75
CA LYS A 31 -11.41 11.82 -10.73
C LYS A 31 -11.03 13.15 -10.09
N GLN A 32 -11.60 13.49 -8.93
CA GLN A 32 -11.23 14.72 -8.21
C GLN A 32 -9.75 14.75 -7.83
N LEU A 33 -9.20 13.63 -7.36
CA LEU A 33 -7.78 13.52 -7.00
C LEU A 33 -6.86 13.63 -8.24
N GLN A 34 -7.27 13.02 -9.35
CA GLN A 34 -6.56 13.14 -10.63
C GLN A 34 -6.53 14.59 -11.11
N GLU A 35 -7.66 15.29 -11.03
CA GLU A 35 -7.77 16.69 -11.45
C GLU A 35 -6.95 17.59 -10.54
N LEU A 36 -7.06 17.44 -9.22
CA LEU A 36 -6.26 18.17 -8.24
C LEU A 36 -4.75 18.03 -8.51
N PHE A 37 -4.30 16.81 -8.77
CA PHE A 37 -2.88 16.56 -9.07
C PHE A 37 -2.46 17.17 -10.40
N ARG A 38 -3.35 17.14 -11.41
CA ARG A 38 -3.13 17.76 -12.72
C ARG A 38 -2.99 19.28 -12.59
N GLU A 39 -3.88 19.93 -11.85
CA GLU A 39 -3.87 21.38 -11.61
C GLU A 39 -2.61 21.81 -10.84
N ALA A 40 -2.24 21.10 -9.77
CA ALA A 40 -1.02 21.38 -9.02
C ALA A 40 0.21 21.34 -9.93
N LYS A 41 0.32 20.30 -10.75
CA LYS A 41 1.41 20.14 -11.73
C LYS A 41 1.43 21.26 -12.78
N LEU A 42 0.26 21.65 -13.31
CA LEU A 42 0.16 22.76 -14.28
C LEU A 42 0.57 24.10 -13.68
N ASN A 43 0.29 24.29 -12.39
CA ASN A 43 0.64 25.51 -11.66
C ASN A 43 2.09 25.50 -11.12
N GLY A 44 2.85 24.42 -11.34
CA GLY A 44 4.21 24.27 -10.81
C GLY A 44 4.24 24.21 -9.28
N SER A 45 3.16 23.76 -8.65
CA SER A 45 3.03 23.64 -7.20
C SER A 45 2.88 22.18 -6.77
N ASP A 46 3.26 21.91 -5.51
CA ASP A 46 3.05 20.62 -4.86
C ASP A 46 1.75 20.62 -4.03
N LEU A 47 1.23 19.43 -3.76
CA LEU A 47 0.14 19.27 -2.80
C LEU A 47 0.65 19.47 -1.37
N SER A 48 0.07 20.45 -0.67
CA SER A 48 0.39 20.64 0.74
C SER A 48 -0.09 19.45 1.58
N LEU A 49 0.57 19.23 2.72
CA LEU A 49 0.19 18.16 3.65
C LEU A 49 -1.28 18.27 4.08
N ASP A 50 -1.79 19.48 4.32
CA ASP A 50 -3.18 19.70 4.72
C ASP A 50 -4.17 19.36 3.59
N VAL A 51 -3.83 19.70 2.35
CA VAL A 51 -4.64 19.30 1.18
C VAL A 51 -4.69 17.78 1.07
N CYS A 52 -3.56 17.10 1.23
CA CYS A 52 -3.49 15.64 1.24
C CYS A 52 -4.31 15.02 2.37
N LYS A 53 -4.23 15.56 3.60
CA LYS A 53 -5.01 15.09 4.76
C LYS A 53 -6.51 15.21 4.53
N ASN A 54 -6.96 16.33 3.98
CA ASN A 54 -8.39 16.56 3.71
C ASN A 54 -8.94 15.57 2.67
N HIS A 55 -8.21 15.38 1.55
CA HIS A 55 -8.63 14.43 0.52
C HIS A 55 -8.58 12.98 1.01
N LEU A 56 -7.56 12.62 1.81
CA LEU A 56 -7.49 11.29 2.40
C LEU A 56 -8.65 11.03 3.36
N LEU A 57 -9.05 12.03 4.14
CA LEU A 57 -10.20 11.95 5.04
C LEU A 57 -11.52 11.75 4.27
N GLU A 58 -11.70 12.45 3.16
CA GLU A 58 -12.83 12.19 2.28
C GLU A 58 -12.77 10.74 1.76
N LEU A 59 -11.59 10.27 1.33
CA LEU A 59 -11.38 8.93 0.76
C LEU A 59 -11.81 7.82 1.68
N VAL A 60 -11.27 7.81 2.89
CA VAL A 60 -11.57 6.76 3.86
C VAL A 60 -13.03 6.73 4.27
N ASN A 61 -13.73 7.87 4.18
CA ASN A 61 -15.14 7.99 4.56
C ASN A 61 -16.12 7.48 3.49
N LEU A 62 -15.67 7.28 2.25
CA LEU A 62 -16.51 6.69 1.19
C LEU A 62 -16.67 5.17 1.34
N TYR A 63 -15.71 4.52 2.00
CA TYR A 63 -15.75 3.09 2.24
C TYR A 63 -16.40 2.78 3.58
N SER A 64 -17.04 1.63 3.71
CA SER A 64 -17.61 1.18 4.99
C SER A 64 -16.53 1.02 6.06
N GLN A 65 -15.32 0.65 5.65
CA GLN A 65 -14.12 0.55 6.46
C GLN A 65 -12.90 0.71 5.53
N THR A 66 -11.81 1.29 6.05
CA THR A 66 -10.52 1.36 5.33
C THR A 66 -9.43 0.66 6.13
N THR A 67 -8.56 -0.10 5.45
CA THR A 67 -7.32 -0.64 6.04
C THR A 67 -6.11 0.02 5.38
N ILE A 68 -5.20 0.53 6.19
CA ILE A 68 -3.96 1.17 5.76
C ILE A 68 -2.80 0.32 6.26
N VAL A 69 -1.93 -0.08 5.34
CA VAL A 69 -0.70 -0.82 5.65
C VAL A 69 0.49 0.07 5.28
N PHE A 70 1.27 0.44 6.30
CA PHE A 70 2.54 1.15 6.13
C PHE A 70 3.68 0.17 6.36
N ASP A 71 4.48 -0.04 5.31
CA ASP A 71 5.68 -0.86 5.40
C ASP A 71 6.92 0.00 5.60
N ALA A 72 7.90 -0.52 6.33
CA ALA A 72 9.23 0.05 6.50
C ALA A 72 9.27 1.53 6.97
N LEU A 73 8.51 1.89 8.01
CA LEU A 73 8.46 3.27 8.53
C LEU A 73 9.84 3.86 8.88
N ASP A 74 10.80 3.01 9.26
CA ASP A 74 12.15 3.48 9.59
C ASP A 74 12.98 3.93 8.38
N GLU A 75 12.54 3.65 7.15
CA GLU A 75 13.15 4.12 5.90
C GLU A 75 12.69 5.53 5.51
N CYS A 76 11.62 6.05 6.13
CA CYS A 76 11.22 7.44 5.93
C CYS A 76 12.29 8.43 6.42
N ASP A 77 12.38 9.58 5.76
CA ASP A 77 13.18 10.69 6.25
C ASP A 77 12.77 11.05 7.71
N PRO A 78 13.73 11.30 8.63
CA PRO A 78 13.42 11.54 10.04
C PRO A 78 12.46 12.70 10.32
N VAL A 79 12.47 13.75 9.51
CA VAL A 79 11.60 14.93 9.69
C VAL A 79 10.17 14.58 9.28
N SER A 80 10.02 14.02 8.07
CA SER A 80 8.71 13.67 7.52
C SER A 80 8.04 12.46 8.19
N ARG A 81 8.82 11.53 8.77
CA ARG A 81 8.31 10.31 9.43
C ARG A 81 7.22 10.62 10.45
N TRP A 82 7.45 11.60 11.32
CA TRP A 82 6.49 11.92 12.38
C TRP A 82 5.33 12.78 11.91
N GLN A 83 5.53 13.56 10.85
CA GLN A 83 4.42 14.24 10.17
C GLN A 83 3.45 13.21 9.57
N LEU A 84 3.97 12.14 8.98
CA LEU A 84 3.17 11.03 8.47
C LEU A 84 2.38 10.32 9.59
N VAL A 85 3.06 9.97 10.70
CA VAL A 85 2.39 9.33 11.85
C VAL A 85 1.30 10.24 12.43
N SER A 86 1.56 11.55 12.56
CA SER A 86 0.56 12.52 13.01
C SER A 86 -0.59 12.66 12.02
N ALA A 87 -0.34 12.64 10.71
CA ALA A 87 -1.40 12.69 9.70
C ALA A 87 -2.32 11.45 9.79
N ILE A 88 -1.77 10.27 10.08
CA ILE A 88 -2.55 9.05 10.30
C ILE A 88 -3.38 9.15 11.58
N GLN A 89 -2.81 9.66 12.68
CA GLN A 89 -3.54 9.91 13.94
C GLN A 89 -4.72 10.87 13.73
N ASP A 90 -4.47 11.96 13.01
CA ASP A 90 -5.51 12.92 12.62
C ASP A 90 -6.60 12.25 11.77
N LEU A 91 -6.21 11.39 10.83
CA LEU A 91 -7.13 10.66 9.98
C LEU A 91 -8.03 9.72 10.79
N ILE A 92 -7.44 8.94 11.72
CA ILE A 92 -8.17 8.03 12.61
C ILE A 92 -9.15 8.81 13.49
N SER A 93 -8.71 9.94 14.07
CA SER A 93 -9.56 10.72 14.98
C SER A 93 -10.70 11.45 14.29
N LYS A 94 -10.54 11.85 13.02
CA LYS A 94 -11.54 12.63 12.27
C LYS A 94 -12.44 11.77 11.38
N SER A 95 -12.08 10.52 11.09
CA SER A 95 -12.88 9.67 10.20
C SER A 95 -14.23 9.29 10.82
N LYS A 96 -15.26 9.28 9.97
CA LYS A 96 -16.62 8.83 10.28
C LYS A 96 -16.77 7.32 10.13
N ARG A 97 -15.76 6.64 9.59
CA ARG A 97 -15.75 5.21 9.28
C ARG A 97 -14.58 4.54 9.99
N PRO A 98 -14.67 3.25 10.33
CA PRO A 98 -13.55 2.54 10.94
C PRO A 98 -12.32 2.54 10.04
N ILE A 99 -11.16 2.87 10.63
CA ILE A 99 -9.85 2.77 10.00
C ILE A 99 -9.00 1.79 10.79
N LYS A 100 -8.49 0.77 10.11
CA LYS A 100 -7.47 -0.14 10.65
C LYS A 100 -6.11 0.25 10.09
N VAL A 101 -5.12 0.47 10.96
CA VAL A 101 -3.76 0.78 10.55
C VAL A 101 -2.82 -0.31 11.01
N SER A 102 -1.94 -0.76 10.13
CA SER A 102 -0.84 -1.67 10.44
C SER A 102 0.46 -1.04 9.97
N ILE A 103 1.42 -0.92 10.87
CA ILE A 103 2.72 -0.27 10.60
C ILE A 103 3.82 -1.29 10.86
N SER A 104 4.66 -1.54 9.87
CA SER A 104 5.88 -2.32 10.00
C SER A 104 7.10 -1.39 10.10
N CYS A 105 8.11 -1.83 10.84
CA CYS A 105 9.31 -1.04 11.09
C CYS A 105 10.42 -1.93 11.66
N ARG A 106 11.69 -1.69 11.29
CA ARG A 106 12.81 -2.28 12.02
C ARG A 106 12.87 -1.74 13.44
N ARG A 107 13.32 -2.57 14.38
CA ARG A 107 13.46 -2.17 15.78
C ARG A 107 14.48 -1.04 15.92
N LYS A 108 14.00 0.13 16.35
CA LYS A 108 14.83 1.29 16.76
C LYS A 108 14.23 1.91 18.02
N ASP A 109 15.07 2.34 18.95
CA ASP A 109 14.61 2.82 20.27
C ASP A 109 13.71 4.05 20.19
N TYR A 110 13.93 4.93 19.21
CA TYR A 110 13.06 6.09 18.99
C TYR A 110 11.66 5.69 18.48
N VAL A 111 11.58 4.64 17.64
CA VAL A 111 10.29 4.11 17.15
C VAL A 111 9.55 3.47 18.31
N LYS A 112 10.24 2.63 19.09
CA LYS A 112 9.65 1.97 20.24
C LYS A 112 9.05 2.97 21.22
N ARG A 113 9.80 4.03 21.57
CA ARG A 113 9.32 5.08 22.47
C ARG A 113 8.05 5.75 21.94
N HIS A 114 7.98 6.05 20.65
CA HIS A 114 6.84 6.72 20.04
C HIS A 114 5.57 5.86 20.02
N PHE A 115 5.70 4.55 19.81
CA PHE A 115 4.56 3.62 19.73
C PHE A 115 4.24 2.89 21.03
N THR A 116 4.79 3.34 22.18
CA THR A 116 4.59 2.66 23.48
C THR A 116 3.12 2.57 23.88
N SER A 117 2.30 3.57 23.52
CA SER A 117 0.86 3.58 23.81
C SER A 117 0.01 2.81 22.80
N TRP A 118 0.62 2.25 21.76
CA TRP A 118 -0.07 1.54 20.68
C TRP A 118 0.12 0.03 20.83
N PRO A 119 -0.89 -0.79 20.46
CA PRO A 119 -0.69 -2.23 20.33
C PRO A 119 0.48 -2.49 19.38
N ASN A 120 1.48 -3.22 19.85
CA ASN A 120 2.68 -3.53 19.09
C ASN A 120 3.04 -5.01 19.22
N ILE A 121 3.53 -5.58 18.12
CA ILE A 121 4.08 -6.92 18.06
C ILE A 121 5.56 -6.75 17.74
N GLU A 122 6.43 -7.21 18.64
CA GLU A 122 7.88 -7.19 18.46
C GLU A 122 8.33 -8.56 17.98
N ILE A 123 8.97 -8.61 16.80
CA ILE A 123 9.65 -9.81 16.30
C ILE A 123 11.15 -9.57 16.43
N ARG A 124 11.89 -10.44 17.11
CA ARG A 124 13.33 -10.31 17.23
C ARG A 124 14.02 -11.24 16.25
N ALA A 125 15.15 -10.79 15.72
CA ALA A 125 16.02 -11.61 14.87
C ALA A 125 16.43 -12.93 15.56
N LYS A 126 16.50 -12.99 16.90
CA LYS A 126 16.83 -14.25 17.58
C LYS A 126 15.67 -15.26 17.62
N ASP A 127 14.43 -14.82 17.38
CA ASP A 127 13.25 -15.66 17.49
C ASP A 127 13.03 -16.52 16.23
N ASN A 128 13.72 -16.22 15.11
CA ASN A 128 13.55 -16.91 13.83
C ASN A 128 14.63 -17.98 13.54
N GLN A 129 15.50 -18.30 14.51
CA GLN A 129 16.64 -19.23 14.27
C GLN A 129 16.16 -20.59 13.74
N GLY A 130 15.09 -21.14 14.31
CA GLY A 130 14.50 -22.40 13.84
C GLY A 130 13.89 -22.29 12.43
N ASP A 131 13.28 -21.14 12.10
CA ASP A 131 12.73 -20.90 10.76
C ASP A 131 13.84 -20.75 9.72
N ILE A 132 14.94 -20.09 10.06
CA ILE A 132 16.13 -19.96 9.21
C ILE A 132 16.77 -21.33 8.98
N GLU A 133 16.98 -22.11 10.04
CA GLU A 133 17.53 -23.47 9.91
C GLU A 133 16.65 -24.32 8.99
N LYS A 134 15.33 -24.28 9.21
CA LYS A 134 14.36 -25.00 8.39
C LYS A 134 14.40 -24.53 6.94
N PHE A 135 14.44 -23.22 6.71
CA PHE A 135 14.50 -22.63 5.36
C PHE A 135 15.76 -23.06 4.63
N ILE A 136 16.94 -22.95 5.28
CA ILE A 136 18.22 -23.34 4.67
C ILE A 136 18.21 -24.83 4.32
N ASN A 137 17.74 -25.70 5.22
CA ASN A 137 17.67 -27.13 4.92
C ASN A 137 16.76 -27.43 3.71
N ILE A 138 15.59 -26.79 3.65
CA ILE A 138 14.66 -26.95 2.52
C ILE A 138 15.27 -26.43 1.21
N ASP A 139 15.90 -25.25 1.23
CA ASP A 139 16.45 -24.62 0.02
C ASP A 139 17.69 -25.37 -0.52
N VAL A 140 18.54 -25.87 0.38
CA VAL A 140 19.74 -26.63 0.00
C VAL A 140 19.35 -27.97 -0.62
N ASP A 141 18.30 -28.62 -0.10
CA ASP A 141 17.81 -29.89 -0.63
C ASP A 141 16.83 -29.72 -1.80
N TRP A 142 16.48 -28.49 -2.16
CA TRP A 142 15.58 -28.20 -3.27
C TRP A 142 16.15 -28.73 -4.59
N PRO A 143 15.38 -29.46 -5.42
CA PRO A 143 15.86 -29.98 -6.69
C PRO A 143 16.36 -28.88 -7.64
N ARG A 144 17.59 -29.03 -8.14
CA ARG A 144 18.23 -28.09 -9.09
C ARG A 144 18.53 -28.78 -10.41
N GLN A 145 18.60 -28.01 -11.49
CA GLN A 145 18.87 -28.54 -12.85
C GLN A 145 20.26 -29.20 -12.97
N TRP A 146 21.21 -28.86 -12.09
CA TRP A 146 22.58 -29.38 -12.12
C TRP A 146 22.82 -30.56 -11.17
N GLY A 147 21.75 -31.16 -10.65
CA GLY A 147 21.82 -32.31 -9.75
C GLY A 147 21.95 -31.94 -8.27
N PRO A 148 22.01 -32.94 -7.37
CA PRO A 148 22.03 -32.74 -5.93
C PRO A 148 23.37 -32.19 -5.45
N ILE A 149 23.32 -31.40 -4.37
CA ILE A 149 24.51 -30.92 -3.68
C ILE A 149 25.17 -32.09 -2.94
N SER A 150 26.50 -32.23 -3.05
CA SER A 150 27.23 -33.26 -2.32
C SER A 150 27.09 -33.09 -0.80
N LEU A 151 27.10 -34.20 -0.04
CA LEU A 151 26.90 -34.15 1.42
C LEU A 151 27.91 -33.27 2.15
N SER A 152 29.17 -33.25 1.69
CA SER A 152 30.22 -32.41 2.26
C SER A 152 29.95 -30.92 2.01
N LEU A 153 29.57 -30.55 0.79
CA LEU A 153 29.24 -29.16 0.44
C LEU A 153 27.95 -28.71 1.14
N ARG A 154 26.94 -29.59 1.23
CA ARG A 154 25.69 -29.34 1.96
C ARG A 154 25.98 -28.94 3.41
N LYS A 155 26.82 -29.71 4.10
CA LYS A 155 27.20 -29.42 5.49
C LYS A 155 27.83 -28.03 5.62
N VAL A 156 28.78 -27.70 4.74
CA VAL A 156 29.46 -26.40 4.73
C VAL A 156 28.49 -25.25 4.45
N ILE A 157 27.57 -25.40 3.49
CA ILE A 157 26.57 -24.38 3.18
C ILE A 157 25.67 -24.12 4.38
N ILE A 158 25.13 -25.18 5.00
CA ILE A 158 24.24 -25.05 6.15
C ILE A 158 24.94 -24.37 7.31
N GLU A 159 26.16 -24.81 7.65
CA GLU A 159 26.95 -24.24 8.75
C GLU A 159 27.21 -22.75 8.53
N ILE A 160 27.70 -22.36 7.34
CA ILE A 160 28.01 -20.96 7.01
C ILE A 160 26.75 -20.10 6.99
N LEU A 161 25.69 -20.54 6.30
CA LEU A 161 24.47 -19.75 6.18
C LEU A 161 23.78 -19.60 7.54
N PHE A 162 23.76 -20.65 8.35
CA PHE A 162 23.19 -20.59 9.69
C PHE A 162 23.99 -19.65 10.60
N GLU A 163 25.32 -19.79 10.66
CA GLU A 163 26.19 -18.93 11.47
C GLU A 163 26.09 -17.45 11.04
N ARG A 164 26.09 -17.19 9.73
CA ARG A 164 26.12 -15.83 9.17
C ARG A 164 24.76 -15.17 9.07
N SER A 165 23.67 -15.92 9.11
CA SER A 165 22.30 -15.36 9.12
C SER A 165 22.12 -14.39 10.30
N GLN A 166 22.66 -14.72 11.47
CA GLN A 166 22.52 -13.92 12.69
C GLN A 166 21.05 -13.52 12.98
N GLY A 167 20.09 -14.34 12.54
CA GLY A 167 18.68 -14.04 12.66
C GLY A 167 18.08 -13.20 11.52
N MET A 168 18.74 -13.12 10.36
CA MET A 168 18.28 -12.46 9.13
C MET A 168 18.37 -13.39 7.93
#